data_AF-A0A2D3TFD7-F1
#
_entry.id   AF-A0A2D3TFD7-F1
#
_cell.length_a   1.000
_cell.length_b   1.000
_cell.length_c   1.000
_cell.angle_alpha   90.00
_cell.angle_beta   90.00
_cell.angle_gamma   90.00
#
_symmetry.space_group_name_H-M   'P 1'
#
loop_
_entity.id
_entity.type
_entity.pdbx_description
1 polymer ?
#
loop_
_entity_poly.entity_id
_entity_poly.type
_entity_poly.pdbx_seq_one_letter_code
_entity_poly.pdbx_strand_id
1 'polypeptide(L)' 'MAEFLNSYPEQGKTATAKLTRGILIDLFNGAIAEGHLDNNPAVPTKNPRVQIQRARLSLEEFLLIRECSRHFPS' A
#
# COMPACT_ATOMS: atom_id res chain seq x y z
N MET A 1 2.53 17.67 -0.36
CA MET A 1 2.94 16.26 -0.18
C MET A 1 2.26 15.57 1.00
N ALA A 2 2.34 16.13 2.20
CA ALA A 2 1.66 15.54 3.37
C ALA A 2 0.14 15.39 3.15
N GLU A 3 -0.52 16.43 2.65
CA GLU A 3 -1.96 16.42 2.32
C GLU A 3 -2.32 15.35 1.28
N PHE A 4 -1.53 15.24 0.20
CA PHE A 4 -1.69 14.21 -0.82
C PHE A 4 -1.57 12.79 -0.24
N LEU A 5 -0.55 12.53 0.58
CA LEU A 5 -0.38 11.21 1.22
C LEU A 5 -1.46 10.91 2.27
N ASN A 6 -2.00 11.93 2.93
CA ASN A 6 -3.06 11.79 3.94
C ASN A 6 -4.44 11.50 3.32
N SER A 7 -4.65 11.82 2.05
CA SER A 7 -5.91 11.50 1.33
C SER A 7 -6.12 9.99 1.10
N TYR A 8 -5.05 9.19 1.09
CA TYR A 8 -5.13 7.74 0.86
C TYR A 8 -5.62 6.94 2.09
N PRO A 9 -5.13 7.21 3.32
CA PRO A 9 -5.71 6.65 4.54
C PRO A 9 -7.20 6.93 4.70
N GLU A 10 -7.68 8.13 4.34
CA GLU A 10 -9.11 8.49 4.39
C GLU A 10 -9.97 7.63 3.46
N GLN A 11 -9.39 7.10 2.39
CA GLN A 11 -10.04 6.18 1.44
C GLN A 11 -9.85 4.70 1.79
N GLY A 12 -9.27 4.38 2.96
CA GLY A 12 -8.92 3.00 3.34
C GLY A 12 -7.72 2.42 2.57
N LYS A 13 -7.01 3.24 1.79
CA LYS A 13 -5.87 2.83 0.93
C LYS A 13 -4.52 3.06 1.62
N THR A 14 -4.43 2.72 2.90
CA THR A 14 -3.24 2.95 3.74
C THR A 14 -1.99 2.23 3.20
N ALA A 15 -2.16 1.05 2.58
CA ALA A 15 -1.07 0.32 1.93
C ALA A 15 -0.50 1.10 0.73
N THR A 16 -1.38 1.65 -0.11
CA THR A 16 -1.00 2.49 -1.26
C THR A 16 -0.27 3.74 -0.79
N ALA A 17 -0.77 4.41 0.26
CA ALA A 17 -0.10 5.59 0.84
C ALA A 17 1.36 5.30 1.22
N LYS A 18 1.61 4.13 1.83
CA LYS A 18 2.95 3.69 2.22
C LYS A 18 3.86 3.43 1.02
N LEU A 19 3.34 2.76 -0.02
CA LEU A 19 4.09 2.49 -1.25
C LEU A 19 4.42 3.77 -2.00
N THR A 20 3.44 4.66 -2.18
CA THR A 20 3.62 5.96 -2.84
C THR A 20 4.65 6.82 -2.12
N ARG A 21 4.65 6.82 -0.77
CA ARG A 21 5.69 7.51 0.01
C ARG A 21 7.09 6.95 -0.28
N GLY A 22 7.24 5.63 -0.35
CA GLY A 22 8.51 4.98 -0.68
C GLY A 22 9.03 5.41 -2.06
N ILE A 23 8.18 5.30 -3.08
CA ILE A 23 8.51 5.70 -4.45
C ILE A 23 8.94 7.17 -4.51
N LEU A 24 8.24 8.06 -3.81
CA LEU A 24 8.58 9.49 -3.79
C LEU A 24 9.93 9.75 -3.11
N ILE A 25 10.26 9.02 -2.03
CA ILE A 25 11.57 9.14 -1.38
C ILE A 25 12.67 8.74 -2.35
N ASP A 26 12.51 7.61 -3.04
CA ASP A 26 13.50 7.10 -3.97
C ASP A 26 13.68 8.05 -5.18
N LEU A 27 12.58 8.58 -5.71
CA LEU A 27 12.59 9.57 -6.78
C LEU A 27 13.36 10.84 -6.40
N PHE A 28 13.06 11.42 -5.23
CA PHE A 28 13.75 12.64 -4.78
C PHE A 28 15.22 12.37 -4.44
N ASN A 29 15.56 11.19 -3.92
CA ASN A 29 16.96 10.82 -3.70
C ASN A 29 17.73 10.70 -5.02
N GLY A 30 17.11 10.16 -6.08
CA GLY A 30 17.69 10.16 -7.42
C GLY A 30 17.95 11.58 -7.94
N ALA A 31 16.97 12.47 -7.81
CA ALA A 31 17.12 13.87 -8.20
C ALA A 31 18.20 14.62 -7.41
N ILE A 32 18.39 14.29 -6.12
CA ILE A 32 19.48 14.85 -5.31
C ILE A 32 20.84 14.34 -5.80
N ALA A 33 20.95 13.05 -6.13
CA ALA A 33 22.19 12.48 -6.66
C ALA A 33 22.61 13.09 -8.00
N GLU A 34 21.64 13.50 -8.81
CA GLU A 34 21.85 14.22 -10.07
C GLU A 34 22.11 15.73 -9.88
N GLY A 35 22.02 16.24 -8.64
CA GLY A 35 22.24 17.65 -8.31
C GLY A 35 21.06 18.56 -8.62
N HIS A 36 19.87 18.01 -8.87
CA HIS A 36 18.65 18.79 -9.14
C HIS A 36 17.99 19.34 -7.87
N LEU A 37 18.26 18.75 -6.71
CA LEU A 37 17.68 19.12 -5.41
C LEU A 37 18.72 18.97 -4.30
N ASP A 38 18.61 19.77 -3.24
CA ASP A 38 19.49 19.66 -2.07
C ASP A 38 18.91 18.79 -0.94
N ASN A 39 17.59 18.65 -0.88
CA ASN A 39 16.89 17.99 0.24
C ASN A 39 15.67 17.20 -0.24
N ASN A 40 15.36 16.11 0.47
CA ASN A 40 14.23 15.24 0.13
C ASN A 40 12.97 15.66 0.92
N PRO A 41 11.94 16.26 0.28
CA PRO A 41 10.73 16.72 0.95
C PRO A 41 9.80 15.57 1.40
N ALA A 42 10.02 14.34 0.92
CA ALA A 42 9.21 13.18 1.29
C ALA A 42 9.69 12.48 2.58
N VAL A 43 10.95 12.67 2.99
CA VAL A 43 11.51 12.11 4.23
C VAL A 43 10.75 12.53 5.51
N PRO A 44 10.42 13.82 5.75
CA PRO A 44 9.74 14.23 6.98
C PRO A 44 8.27 13.80 7.05
N THR A 45 7.71 13.16 6.00
CA THR A 45 6.31 12.74 5.98
C THR A 45 6.08 11.52 6.89
N LYS A 46 4.91 11.46 7.54
CA LYS A 46 4.53 10.36 8.44
C LYS A 46 4.41 9.03 7.68
N ASN A 47 5.02 7.97 8.22
CA ASN A 47 4.91 6.62 7.65
C ASN A 47 3.58 5.97 8.10
N PRO A 48 2.67 5.60 7.17
CA PRO A 48 1.40 4.99 7.52
C PRO A 48 1.59 3.58 8.09
N ARG A 49 0.95 3.27 9.22
CA ARG A 49 0.90 1.90 9.76
C ARG A 49 -0.21 1.12 9.05
N VAL A 50 0.16 0.07 8.34
CA VAL A 50 -0.76 -0.80 7.62
C VAL A 50 -1.00 -2.05 8.46
N GLN A 51 -2.24 -2.28 8.88
CA GLN A 51 -2.67 -3.55 9.43
C GLN A 51 -3.10 -4.48 8.30
N ILE A 52 -2.69 -5.74 8.35
CA ILE A 52 -3.08 -6.75 7.36
C ILE A 52 -4.53 -7.13 7.63
N GLN A 53 -5.42 -6.79 6.70
CA GLN A 53 -6.85 -7.08 6.81
C GLN A 53 -7.24 -8.43 6.19
N ARG A 54 -6.33 -9.08 5.46
CA ARG A 54 -6.61 -10.36 4.82
C ARG A 54 -6.73 -11.46 5.89
N ALA A 55 -7.92 -12.03 6.01
CA ALA A 55 -8.19 -13.15 6.89
C ALA A 55 -7.42 -14.41 6.46
N ARG A 56 -7.14 -15.28 7.43
CA ARG A 56 -6.65 -16.65 7.16
C ARG A 56 -7.83 -17.52 6.72
N LEU A 57 -7.55 -18.50 5.88
CA LEU A 57 -8.54 -19.48 5.43
C LEU A 57 -8.42 -20.73 6.30
N SER A 58 -9.51 -21.11 6.97
CA SER A 58 -9.65 -22.36 7.69
C SER A 58 -9.97 -23.53 6.75
N LEU A 59 -9.81 -24.75 7.25
CA LEU A 59 -10.15 -25.96 6.49
C LEU A 59 -11.66 -26.02 6.16
N GLU A 60 -12.51 -25.59 7.09
CA GLU A 60 -13.97 -25.57 6.92
C GLU A 60 -14.38 -24.62 5.79
N GLU A 61 -13.85 -23.39 5.81
CA GLU A 61 -14.08 -22.40 4.75
C GLU A 61 -13.58 -22.92 3.39
N PHE A 62 -12.43 -23.60 3.36
CA PHE A 62 -11.91 -24.21 2.14
C PHE A 62 -12.85 -25.28 1.56
N LEU A 63 -13.32 -26.22 2.39
CA LEU A 63 -14.22 -27.29 1.94
C LEU A 63 -15.55 -26.72 1.44
N LEU A 64 -16.08 -25.69 2.10
CA LEU A 64 -17.28 -24.99 1.68
C LEU A 64 -17.10 -24.32 0.31
N ILE A 65 -16.03 -23.54 0.13
CA ILE A 65 -15.72 -22.88 -1.15
C ILE A 65 -15.57 -23.93 -2.26
N ARG A 66 -14.90 -25.05 -1.97
CA ARG A 66 -14.74 -26.15 -2.92
C ARG A 66 -16.10 -26.72 -3.36
N GLU A 67 -17.01 -26.99 -2.44
CA GLU A 67 -18.33 -27.53 -2.81
C GLU A 67 -19.13 -26.53 -3.65
N CYS A 68 -19.16 -25.26 -3.26
CA CYS A 68 -19.79 -24.20 -4.04
C CYS A 68 -19.20 -24.07 -5.46
N SER A 69 -17.88 -24.23 -5.60
CA SER A 69 -17.22 -24.13 -6.90
C SER A 69 -17.65 -25.20 -7.90
N ARG A 70 -18.14 -26.36 -7.44
CA ARG A 70 -18.65 -27.44 -8.32
C ARG A 70 -19.95 -27.05 -9.05
N HIS A 71 -20.64 -26.02 -8.56
CA HIS A 71 -21.90 -25.54 -9.12
C HIS A 71 -21.68 -24.34 -10.06
N PHE A 72 -20.44 -23.86 -10.22
CA PHE A 72 -20.10 -22.89 -11.23
C PHE A 72 -19.89 -23.58 -12.58
N PRO A 73 -20.63 -23.18 -13.63
CA PRO A 73 -20.40 -23.72 -14.98
C PRO A 73 -19.00 -23.30 -15.47
N SER A 74 -18.36 -24.22 -16.19
CA SER A 74 -17.03 -24.06 -16.82
C SER A 74 -17.04 -23.08 -17.98
#